data_AF-A0A914XZA0-F1
#
_entry.id   AF-A0A914XZA0-F1
#
_cell.length_a   1.000
_cell.length_b   1.000
_cell.length_c   1.000
_cell.angle_alpha   90.00
_cell.angle_beta   90.00
_cell.angle_gamma   90.00
#
_symmetry.space_group_name_H-M   'P 1'
#
loop_
_entity.id
_entity.type
_entity.pdbx_description
1 polymer ?
#
loop_
_entity_poly.entity_id
_entity_poly.type
_entity_poly.pdbx_seq_one_letter_code
_entity_poly.pdbx_strand_id
1 'polypeptide(L)'
;MDRPIVVNSVLCFIHNFRSHPLLDALIQSYFSKSLFDTAQNTLIEILLDQTKEFEDDELHDFSLIELFDKVVSTLKPSPLFVAADLTTLPMVLISDKNQSKSVIDEIHQLRFYIQSTLENQTKK
;
A
#
# COMPACT_ATOMS: atom_id res chain seq x y z
N MET A 1 -5.10 23.62 0.83
CA MET A 1 -3.88 22.81 1.01
C MET A 1 -4.21 21.44 0.46
N ASP A 2 -3.61 21.07 -0.65
CA ASP A 2 -3.85 19.76 -1.26
C ASP A 2 -3.33 18.65 -0.33
N ARG A 3 -4.10 17.58 -0.20
CA ARG A 3 -3.75 16.41 0.61
C ARG A 3 -2.54 15.71 -0.02
N PRO A 4 -1.46 15.39 0.74
CA PRO A 4 -0.32 14.67 0.18
C PRO A 4 -0.75 13.30 -0.34
N ILE A 5 -0.32 12.94 -1.56
CA ILE A 5 -0.64 11.67 -2.20
C ILE A 5 0.60 10.77 -2.14
N VAL A 6 0.47 9.62 -1.50
CA VAL A 6 1.53 8.63 -1.33
C VAL A 6 1.20 7.42 -2.18
N VAL A 7 2.00 7.18 -3.21
CA VAL A 7 1.76 6.10 -4.18
C VAL A 7 2.57 4.86 -3.79
N ASN A 8 2.00 3.99 -2.96
CA ASN A 8 2.61 2.74 -2.51
C ASN A 8 1.53 1.69 -2.21
N SER A 9 1.64 0.50 -2.80
CA SER A 9 0.62 -0.56 -2.69
C SER A 9 0.55 -1.18 -1.29
N VAL A 10 1.68 -1.32 -0.59
CA VAL A 10 1.72 -1.82 0.79
C VAL A 10 1.05 -0.82 1.74
N LEU A 11 1.39 0.47 1.63
CA LEU A 11 0.80 1.51 2.47
C LEU A 11 -0.70 1.69 2.19
N CYS A 12 -1.10 1.60 0.92
CA CYS A 12 -2.50 1.56 0.51
C CYS A 12 -3.22 0.36 1.16
N PHE A 13 -2.61 -0.82 1.13
CA PHE A 13 -3.16 -2.02 1.75
C PHE A 13 -3.30 -1.86 3.28
N ILE A 14 -2.25 -1.38 3.96
CA ILE A 14 -2.28 -1.10 5.41
C ILE A 14 -3.40 -0.11 5.74
N HIS A 15 -3.53 0.98 4.96
CA HIS A 15 -4.56 1.99 5.18
C HIS A 15 -5.98 1.39 5.13
N ASN A 16 -6.25 0.50 4.17
CA ASN A 16 -7.57 -0.08 3.97
C ASN A 16 -7.88 -1.24 4.94
N PHE A 17 -6.86 -2.01 5.35
CA PHE A 17 -7.02 -3.19 6.20
C PHE A 17 -6.53 -2.97 7.64
N ARG A 18 -6.36 -1.71 8.09
CA ARG A 18 -5.79 -1.37 9.40
C ARG A 18 -6.48 -2.05 10.59
N SER A 19 -7.79 -2.26 10.49
CA SER A 19 -8.63 -2.91 11.51
C SER A 19 -8.63 -4.45 11.42
N HIS A 20 -7.96 -5.04 10.44
CA HIS A 20 -7.94 -6.48 10.25
C HIS A 20 -7.01 -7.15 11.29
N PRO A 21 -7.49 -8.14 12.06
CA PRO A 21 -6.73 -8.72 13.17
C PRO A 21 -5.48 -9.50 12.75
N LEU A 22 -5.41 -9.91 11.48
CA LEU A 22 -4.28 -10.65 10.90
C LEU A 22 -3.42 -9.81 9.95
N LEU A 23 -3.51 -8.47 10.03
CA LEU A 23 -2.87 -7.56 9.09
C LEU A 23 -1.38 -7.88 8.88
N ASP A 24 -0.60 -8.02 9.95
CA ASP A 24 0.84 -8.33 9.86
C ASP A 24 1.13 -9.61 9.07
N ALA A 25 0.40 -10.68 9.37
CA ALA A 25 0.56 -11.97 8.68
C ALA A 25 0.16 -11.86 7.20
N LEU A 26 -0.86 -11.06 6.88
CA LEU A 26 -1.28 -10.81 5.51
C LEU A 26 -0.23 -10.03 4.73
N ILE A 27 0.31 -8.96 5.31
CA ILE A 27 1.32 -8.18 4.59
C ILE A 27 2.56 -9.06 4.33
N GLN A 28 3.00 -9.85 5.32
CA GLN A 28 4.17 -10.73 5.19
C GLN A 28 3.99 -11.87 4.19
N SER A 29 2.75 -12.35 4.00
CA SER A 29 2.45 -13.44 3.07
C SER A 29 2.26 -12.98 1.63
N TYR A 30 1.84 -11.74 1.41
CA TYR A 30 1.48 -11.24 0.08
C TYR A 30 2.47 -10.25 -0.53
N PHE A 31 3.31 -9.60 0.26
CA PHE A 31 4.27 -8.62 -0.24
C PHE A 31 5.71 -9.11 -0.05
N SER A 32 6.57 -8.84 -1.03
CA SER A 32 7.99 -9.15 -0.93
C SER A 32 8.69 -8.18 0.03
N LYS A 33 9.77 -8.64 0.68
CA LYS A 33 10.58 -7.80 1.58
C LYS A 33 11.02 -6.47 0.93
N SER A 34 11.36 -6.47 -0.35
CA SER A 34 11.72 -5.24 -1.08
C SER A 34 10.62 -4.17 -1.09
N LEU A 35 9.35 -4.58 -1.14
CA LEU A 35 8.21 -3.65 -1.09
C LEU A 35 8.00 -3.10 0.33
N PHE A 36 8.32 -3.89 1.37
CA PHE A 36 8.33 -3.40 2.75
C PHE A 36 9.42 -2.36 2.95
N ASP A 37 10.65 -2.64 2.52
CA ASP A 37 11.77 -1.71 2.67
C ASP A 37 11.46 -0.39 1.95
N THR A 38 10.87 -0.47 0.76
CA THR A 38 10.41 0.72 0.01
C THR A 38 9.33 1.49 0.76
N ALA A 39 8.35 0.78 1.34
CA ALA A 39 7.26 1.40 2.11
C ALA A 39 7.75 2.06 3.40
N GLN A 40 8.70 1.44 4.12
CA GLN A 40 9.33 2.02 5.29
C GLN A 40 10.08 3.30 4.92
N ASN A 41 10.96 3.24 3.92
CA ASN A 41 11.72 4.41 3.47
C ASN A 41 10.80 5.56 3.06
N THR A 42 9.70 5.26 2.35
CA THR A 42 8.71 6.29 1.97
C THR A 42 8.10 6.97 3.19
N LEU A 43 7.75 6.22 4.24
CA LEU A 43 7.17 6.82 5.46
C LEU A 43 8.21 7.64 6.23
N ILE A 44 9.45 7.16 6.30
CA ILE A 44 10.56 7.87 6.94
C ILE A 44 10.81 9.20 6.22
N GLU A 45 10.94 9.17 4.90
CA GLU A 45 11.08 10.39 4.07
C GLU A 45 9.94 11.39 4.31
N ILE A 46 8.69 10.92 4.35
CA ILE A 46 7.53 11.78 4.64
C ILE A 46 7.64 12.43 6.02
N LEU A 47 8.04 11.68 7.05
CA LEU A 47 8.20 12.21 8.40
C LEU A 47 9.34 13.23 8.46
N LEU A 48 10.50 12.91 7.89
CA LEU A 48 11.66 13.81 7.87
C LEU A 48 11.35 15.11 7.13
N ASP A 49 10.74 15.02 5.94
CA ASP A 49 10.47 16.19 5.09
C ASP A 49 9.37 17.10 5.64
N GLN A 50 8.28 16.51 6.17
CA GLN A 50 7.11 17.29 6.55
C GLN A 50 7.09 17.74 8.01
N THR A 51 7.77 17.02 8.90
CA THR A 51 7.70 17.33 10.34
C THR A 51 8.99 17.95 10.84
N LYS A 52 10.17 17.54 10.31
CA LYS A 52 11.50 17.92 10.83
C LYS A 52 11.66 17.72 12.35
N GLU A 53 10.78 16.95 12.97
CA GLU A 53 10.74 16.69 14.41
C GLU A 53 11.49 15.41 14.78
N PHE A 54 11.84 14.58 13.79
CA PHE A 54 12.46 13.28 13.99
C PHE A 54 13.86 13.26 13.37
N GLU A 55 14.77 12.54 14.01
CA GLU A 55 16.07 12.17 13.45
C GLU A 55 15.95 10.83 12.70
N ASP A 56 16.72 10.66 11.61
CA ASP A 56 16.64 9.49 10.74
C ASP A 56 16.91 8.17 11.49
N ASP A 57 17.88 8.21 12.41
CA ASP A 57 18.28 7.07 13.23
C ASP A 57 17.15 6.59 14.16
N GLU A 58 16.30 7.49 14.66
CA GLU A 58 15.17 7.13 15.54
C GLU A 58 14.04 6.43 14.77
N LEU A 59 13.89 6.73 13.48
CA LEU A 59 12.77 6.23 12.67
C LEU A 59 12.99 4.80 12.18
N HIS A 60 14.25 4.36 12.07
CA HIS A 60 14.60 3.02 11.58
C HIS A 60 14.26 1.89 12.58
N ASP A 61 14.09 2.21 13.87
CA ASP A 61 13.73 1.25 14.90
C ASP A 61 12.22 0.92 14.93
N PHE A 62 11.39 1.74 14.28
CA PHE A 62 9.94 1.53 14.25
C PHE A 62 9.52 0.49 13.20
N SER A 63 8.52 -0.32 13.55
CA SER A 63 7.88 -1.21 12.58
C SER A 63 7.12 -0.40 11.52
N LEU A 64 6.88 -1.02 10.36
CA LEU A 64 6.15 -0.38 9.26
C LEU A 64 4.77 0.14 9.68
N ILE A 65 4.05 -0.58 10.54
CA ILE A 65 2.73 -0.16 11.04
C ILE A 65 2.85 1.02 12.00
N GLU A 66 3.84 1.03 12.89
CA GLU A 66 4.07 2.15 13.81
C GLU A 66 4.45 3.43 13.05
N LEU A 67 5.31 3.32 12.03
CA LEU A 67 5.63 4.43 11.14
C LEU A 67 4.39 4.96 10.42
N PHE A 68 3.53 4.06 9.95
CA PHE A 68 2.29 4.43 9.28
C PHE A 68 1.35 5.20 10.22
N ASP A 69 1.15 4.70 11.44
CA ASP A 69 0.31 5.35 12.45
C ASP A 69 0.84 6.73 12.84
N LYS A 70 2.18 6.87 12.94
CA LYS A 70 2.84 8.17 13.15
C LYS A 70 2.55 9.14 12.00
N VAL A 71 2.72 8.72 10.74
CA VAL A 71 2.42 9.56 9.58
C VAL A 71 0.96 10.03 9.58
N VAL A 72 0.01 9.14 9.84
CA VAL A 72 -1.42 9.47 9.84
C VAL A 72 -1.80 10.41 11.00
N SER A 73 -1.16 10.27 12.16
CA SER A 73 -1.43 11.10 13.33
C SER A 73 -0.78 12.49 13.26
N THR A 74 0.42 12.58 12.69
CA THR A 74 1.17 13.83 12.58
C THR A 74 0.72 14.70 11.40
N LEU A 75 0.47 14.12 10.23
CA LEU A 75 0.09 14.89 9.05
C LEU A 75 -1.40 15.25 9.07
N LYS A 76 -1.71 16.55 9.00
CA LYS A 76 -3.08 17.10 8.86
C LYS A 76 -3.12 18.10 7.70
N PRO A 77 -3.83 17.82 6.58
CA PRO A 77 -4.69 16.66 6.34
C PRO A 77 -3.92 15.34 6.17
N SER A 78 -4.51 14.24 6.65
CA SER A 78 -3.92 12.89 6.54
C SER A 78 -3.65 12.52 5.07
N PRO A 79 -2.52 11.87 4.73
CA PRO A 79 -2.17 11.53 3.34
C PRO A 79 -3.17 10.59 2.67
N LEU A 80 -3.29 10.71 1.35
CA LEU A 80 -4.00 9.75 0.53
C LEU A 80 -3.03 8.65 0.09
N PHE A 81 -3.24 7.42 0.54
CA PHE A 81 -2.44 6.28 0.10
C PHE A 81 -3.09 5.63 -1.12
N VAL A 82 -2.35 5.52 -2.21
CA VAL A 82 -2.83 4.99 -3.50
C VAL A 82 -1.85 3.92 -3.98
N ALA A 83 -2.35 2.85 -4.62
CA ALA A 83 -1.47 1.88 -5.29
C ALA A 83 -1.21 2.34 -6.74
N ALA A 84 0.04 2.39 -7.19
CA ALA A 84 0.37 2.63 -8.60
C ALA A 84 -0.15 1.51 -9.51
N ASP A 85 -0.12 0.27 -9.00
CA ASP A 85 -0.48 -0.92 -9.75
C ASP A 85 -1.40 -1.83 -8.92
N LEU A 86 -2.62 -2.02 -9.40
CA LEU A 86 -3.63 -2.90 -8.81
C LEU A 86 -3.24 -4.38 -8.91
N THR A 87 -2.31 -4.76 -9.80
CA THR A 87 -1.84 -6.15 -9.92
C THR A 87 -1.03 -6.62 -8.71
N THR A 88 -0.47 -5.67 -7.94
CA THR A 88 0.33 -5.94 -6.74
C THR A 88 -0.51 -6.10 -5.48
N LEU A 89 -1.81 -5.76 -5.52
CA LEU A 89 -2.70 -5.96 -4.38
C LEU A 89 -3.12 -7.42 -4.29
N PRO A 90 -3.09 -8.04 -3.10
CA PRO A 90 -3.58 -9.39 -2.89
C PRO A 90 -5.11 -9.45 -3.01
N MET A 91 -5.57 -9.57 -4.25
CA MET A 91 -6.97 -9.76 -4.63
C MET A 91 -7.61 -10.99 -3.97
N VAL A 92 -6.79 -11.93 -3.49
CA VAL A 92 -7.24 -13.11 -2.73
C VAL A 92 -8.03 -12.71 -1.47
N LEU A 93 -7.77 -11.53 -0.90
CA LEU A 93 -8.47 -11.03 0.28
C LEU A 93 -9.85 -10.42 0.00
N ILE A 94 -10.17 -10.14 -1.28
CA ILE A 94 -11.50 -9.71 -1.69
C ILE A 94 -12.45 -10.92 -1.79
N SER A 95 -11.89 -12.14 -1.88
CA SER A 95 -12.63 -13.36 -2.14
C SER A 95 -13.48 -13.86 -0.98
N ASP A 96 -13.22 -13.42 0.26
CA ASP A 96 -13.63 -14.25 1.38
C ASP A 96 -14.99 -13.93 2.01
N LYS A 97 -15.61 -12.75 1.85
CA LYS A 97 -16.94 -12.52 2.46
C LYS A 97 -17.85 -11.61 1.62
N ASN A 98 -18.88 -12.22 1.03
CA ASN A 98 -20.13 -11.60 0.54
C ASN A 98 -20.10 -10.72 -0.73
N GLN A 99 -19.01 -10.65 -1.48
CA GLN A 99 -19.08 -10.09 -2.83
C GLN A 99 -19.44 -11.21 -3.82
N SER A 100 -20.44 -10.94 -4.66
CA SER A 100 -20.87 -11.83 -5.74
C SER A 100 -19.64 -12.20 -6.56
N LYS A 101 -19.33 -13.50 -6.64
CA LYS A 101 -18.20 -14.08 -7.40
C LYS A 101 -18.01 -13.44 -8.78
N SER A 102 -19.12 -13.01 -9.41
CA SER A 102 -19.13 -12.25 -10.67
C SER A 102 -18.29 -10.97 -10.66
N VAL A 103 -18.30 -10.20 -9.58
CA VAL A 103 -17.51 -8.96 -9.47
C VAL A 103 -16.02 -9.28 -9.39
N ILE A 104 -15.66 -10.32 -8.64
CA ILE A 104 -14.27 -10.77 -8.54
C ILE A 104 -13.81 -11.32 -9.90
N ASP A 105 -14.64 -12.09 -10.58
CA ASP A 105 -14.37 -12.60 -11.93
C ASP A 105 -14.23 -11.46 -12.96
N GLU A 106 -15.07 -10.42 -12.88
CA GLU A 106 -14.95 -9.21 -13.71
C GLU A 106 -13.65 -8.44 -13.43
N ILE A 107 -13.25 -8.30 -12.16
CA ILE A 107 -11.98 -7.66 -11.83
C ILE A 107 -10.79 -8.52 -12.31
N HIS A 108 -10.88 -9.85 -12.24
CA HIS A 108 -9.87 -10.75 -12.82
C HIS A 108 -9.79 -10.61 -14.35
N GLN A 109 -10.92 -10.49 -15.03
CA GLN A 109 -10.96 -10.27 -16.49
C GLN A 109 -10.36 -8.92 -16.86
N LEU A 110 -10.71 -7.85 -16.14
CA LEU A 110 -10.13 -6.51 -16.31
C LEU A 110 -8.62 -6.53 -16.09
N ARG A 111 -8.15 -7.23 -15.05
CA ARG A 111 -6.71 -7.40 -14.78
C ARG A 111 -6.01 -8.11 -15.93
N PHE A 112 -6.55 -9.24 -16.37
CA PHE A 112 -5.97 -10.01 -17.47
C PHE A 112 -5.93 -9.18 -18.77
N TYR A 113 -6.98 -8.40 -19.02
CA TYR A 113 -7.05 -7.50 -20.16
C TYR A 113 -5.99 -6.39 -20.11
N ILE A 114 -5.83 -5.71 -18.98
CA ILE A 114 -4.80 -4.67 -18.81
C ILE A 114 -3.41 -5.26 -18.99
N GLN A 115 -3.14 -6.40 -18.34
CA GLN A 115 -1.83 -7.05 -18.38
C GLN A 115 -1.48 -7.54 -19.79
N SER A 116 -2.41 -8.22 -20.48
CA SER A 116 -2.21 -8.64 -21.88
C SER A 116 -2.02 -7.45 -22.82
N THR A 117 -2.69 -6.33 -22.58
CA THR A 117 -2.51 -5.11 -23.38
C THR A 117 -1.12 -4.50 -23.17
N LEU A 118 -0.64 -4.42 -21.93
CA LEU A 118 0.70 -3.91 -21.60
C LEU A 118 1.82 -4.81 -22.17
N GLU A 119 1.66 -6.12 -22.08
CA GLU A 119 2.61 -7.10 -22.63
C GLU A 119 2.67 -7.06 -24.18
N ASN A 120 1.56 -6.73 -24.83
CA ASN A 120 1.51 -6.59 -26.28
C ASN A 120 2.09 -5.25 -26.78
N GLN A 121 2.07 -4.20 -25.97
CA GLN A 121 2.74 -2.93 -26.30
C GLN A 121 4.26 -2.97 -26.12
N THR A 122 4.77 -3.83 -25.25
CA THR A 122 6.22 -4.02 -25.03
C THR A 122 6.90 -4.93 -26.06
N LYS A 123 6.11 -5.66 -26.88
CA LYS A 123 6.61 -6.52 -27.97
C LYS A 123 6.62 -5.85 -29.36
N LYS A 124 6.38 -4.54 -29.43
CA LYS A 124 6.39 -3.75 -30.67
C LYS A 124 7.58 -2.80 -30.69
#